data_AF-A0A2C8Y5T6-F1
#
_entry.id   AF-A0A2C8Y5T6-F1
#
_cell.length_a   1.000
_cell.length_b   1.000
_cell.length_c   1.000
_cell.angle_alpha   90.00
_cell.angle_beta   90.00
_cell.angle_gamma   90.00
#
_symmetry.space_group_name_H-M   'P 1'
#
loop_
_entity.id
_entity.type
_entity.pdbx_description
1 polymer ?
#
loop_
_entity_poly.entity_id
_entity_poly.type
_entity_poly.pdbx_seq_one_letter_code
_entity_poly.pdbx_strand_id
1 'polypeptide(L)' 'MTNLEKYKNAFVEGLGIPAEKAVDGLEYQAIPEWDSVGHMGLIASLEEAFDIMMDTDDIIDFSSYTKGIEILKKYNVQMD' A
#
# COMPACT_ATOMS: atom_id res chain seq x y z
N MET A 1 2.67 6.37 -15.37
CA MET A 1 2.62 6.65 -13.93
C MET A 1 3.96 6.30 -13.34
N THR A 2 4.52 7.15 -12.47
CA THR A 2 5.69 6.80 -11.66
C THR A 2 5.31 5.70 -10.66
N ASN A 3 6.31 5.05 -10.04
CA ASN A 3 6.03 4.05 -9.02
C ASN A 3 5.35 4.68 -7.80
N LEU A 4 5.68 5.93 -7.45
CA LEU A 4 4.99 6.66 -6.40
C LEU A 4 3.52 6.94 -6.76
N GLU A 5 3.23 7.28 -8.02
CA GLU A 5 1.85 7.47 -8.48
C GLU A 5 1.06 6.15 -8.45
N LYS A 6 1.66 5.04 -8.90
CA LYS A 6 1.04 3.70 -8.79
C LYS A 6 0.76 3.33 -7.34
N TYR A 7 1.73 3.59 -6.46
CA TYR A 7 1.61 3.31 -5.03
C TYR A 7 0.46 4.09 -4.40
N LYS A 8 0.35 5.39 -4.68
CA LYS A 8 -0.80 6.20 -4.23
C LYS A 8 -2.12 5.69 -4.77
N ASN A 9 -2.17 5.31 -6.05
CA ASN A 9 -3.38 4.76 -6.64
C ASN A 9 -3.83 3.45 -5.97
N ALA A 10 -2.90 2.56 -5.61
CA ALA A 10 -3.25 1.34 -4.89
C ALA A 10 -3.91 1.61 -3.52
N PHE A 11 -3.53 2.69 -2.82
CA PHE A 11 -4.24 3.14 -1.61
C PHE A 11 -5.63 3.65 -1.91
N VAL A 12 -5.78 4.46 -2.96
CA VAL A 12 -7.07 5.01 -3.37
C VAL A 12 -8.05 3.89 -3.75
N GLU A 13 -7.60 2.93 -4.56
CA GLU A 13 -8.42 1.83 -5.06
C GLU A 13 -8.67 0.77 -3.97
N GLY A 14 -7.62 0.33 -3.28
CA GLY A 14 -7.70 -0.75 -2.30
C GLY A 14 -8.44 -0.38 -1.01
N LEU A 15 -8.35 0.90 -0.59
CA LEU A 15 -9.06 1.40 0.61
C LEU A 15 -10.31 2.21 0.27
N GLY A 16 -10.55 2.55 -1.00
CA GLY A 16 -11.67 3.39 -1.40
C GLY A 16 -11.59 4.82 -0.84
N ILE A 17 -10.38 5.36 -0.69
CA ILE A 17 -10.14 6.68 -0.08
C ILE A 17 -9.76 7.74 -1.12
N PRO A 18 -10.00 9.04 -0.84
CA PRO A 18 -9.49 10.12 -1.68
C PRO A 18 -7.96 10.15 -1.72
N ALA A 19 -7.38 10.59 -2.84
CA ALA A 19 -5.92 10.65 -3.03
C ALA A 19 -5.21 11.55 -2.00
N GLU A 20 -5.91 12.56 -1.48
CA GLU A 20 -5.41 13.47 -0.44
C GLU A 20 -5.17 12.75 0.90
N LYS A 21 -5.77 11.57 1.11
CA LYS A 21 -5.52 10.75 2.31
C LYS A 21 -4.36 9.75 2.12
N ALA A 22 -3.91 9.48 0.89
CA ALA A 22 -2.81 8.57 0.60
C ALA A 22 -1.44 9.28 0.73
N VAL A 23 -1.03 9.52 1.97
CA VAL A 23 0.14 10.37 2.32
C VAL A 23 1.09 9.69 3.30
N ASP A 24 2.32 10.21 3.38
CA ASP A 24 3.47 9.71 4.18
C ASP A 24 3.24 9.58 5.70
N GLY A 25 2.05 9.86 6.22
CA GLY A 25 1.69 9.68 7.63
C GLY A 25 0.48 8.78 7.86
N LEU A 26 -0.07 8.16 6.81
CA LEU A 26 -1.19 7.24 6.96
C LEU A 26 -0.68 5.92 7.55
N GLU A 27 -1.31 5.49 8.63
CA GLU A 27 -1.00 4.25 9.36
C GLU A 27 -2.21 3.32 9.40
N TYR A 28 -1.95 2.03 9.59
CA TYR A 28 -2.97 1.02 9.82
C TYR A 28 -3.88 1.42 10.99
N GLN A 29 -5.20 1.29 10.82
CA GLN A 29 -6.22 1.73 11.78
C GLN A 29 -6.27 3.24 12.09
N ALA A 30 -5.50 4.09 11.40
CA ALA A 30 -5.62 5.55 11.53
C ALA A 30 -6.92 6.09 10.90
N ILE A 31 -7.52 5.33 9.97
CA ILE A 31 -8.82 5.61 9.35
C ILE A 31 -9.70 4.35 9.37
N PRO A 32 -11.04 4.49 9.38
CA PRO A 32 -11.96 3.35 9.37
C PRO A 32 -11.79 2.40 8.18
N GLU A 33 -11.39 2.93 7.02
CA GLU A 33 -11.23 2.17 5.78
C GLU A 33 -10.00 1.26 5.81
N TRP A 34 -9.00 1.57 6.63
CA TRP A 34 -7.80 0.76 6.78
C TRP A 34 -7.86 -0.14 8.01
N ASP A 35 -8.79 -1.10 7.95
CA ASP A 35 -8.95 -2.20 8.90
C ASP A 35 -8.39 -3.52 8.33
N SER A 36 -8.71 -4.66 8.94
CA SER A 36 -8.23 -5.97 8.47
C SER A 36 -8.66 -6.31 7.04
N VAL A 37 -9.85 -5.88 6.60
CA VAL A 37 -10.37 -6.19 5.26
C VAL A 37 -9.82 -5.20 4.25
N GLY A 38 -9.83 -3.91 4.57
CA GLY A 38 -9.23 -2.87 3.73
C GLY A 38 -7.74 -3.11 3.51
N HIS A 39 -7.04 -3.60 4.54
CA HIS A 39 -5.64 -3.98 4.41
C HIS A 39 -5.41 -5.04 3.32
N MET A 40 -6.22 -6.10 3.31
CA MET A 40 -6.13 -7.13 2.26
C MET A 40 -6.51 -6.58 0.87
N GLY A 41 -7.46 -5.64 0.80
CA GLY A 41 -7.78 -4.92 -0.43
C GLY A 41 -6.59 -4.11 -0.97
N LEU A 42 -5.91 -3.37 -0.09
CA LEU A 42 -4.69 -2.64 -0.42
C LEU A 42 -3.58 -3.57 -0.91
N ILE A 43 -3.34 -4.69 -0.23
CA ILE A 43 -2.33 -5.65 -0.67
C ILE A 43 -2.65 -6.17 -2.08
N ALA A 44 -3.90 -6.56 -2.35
CA ALA A 44 -4.30 -7.04 -3.67
C ALA A 44 -4.07 -5.97 -4.76
N SER A 45 -4.43 -4.70 -4.48
CA SER A 45 -4.17 -3.59 -5.41
C SER A 45 -2.67 -3.35 -5.66
N LEU A 46 -1.83 -3.52 -4.63
CA LEU A 46 -0.38 -3.39 -4.77
C LEU A 46 0.23 -4.55 -5.57
N GLU A 47 -0.19 -5.78 -5.30
CA GLU A 47 0.22 -6.96 -6.05
C GLU A 47 -0.13 -6.83 -7.53
N GLU A 48 -1.34 -6.37 -7.85
CA GLU A 48 -1.77 -6.11 -9.24
C GLU A 48 -0.97 -4.97 -9.88
N ALA A 49 -0.79 -3.84 -9.19
CA ALA A 49 -0.14 -2.65 -9.75
C ALA A 49 1.35 -2.86 -10.08
N PHE A 50 2.02 -3.73 -9.32
CA PHE A 50 3.46 -4.00 -9.44
C PHE A 50 3.79 -5.38 -10.00
N ASP A 51 2.79 -6.23 -10.27
CA ASP A 51 2.97 -7.62 -10.72
C ASP A 51 3.89 -8.42 -9.78
N ILE A 52 3.59 -8.33 -8.48
CA ILE A 52 4.33 -8.97 -7.40
C ILE A 52 3.39 -9.86 -6.57
N MET A 53 3.98 -10.73 -5.76
CA MET A 53 3.28 -11.52 -4.76
C MET A 53 3.98 -11.29 -3.42
N MET A 54 3.27 -10.73 -2.45
CA MET A 54 3.83 -10.42 -1.13
C MET A 54 3.76 -11.61 -0.20
N ASP A 55 4.84 -11.84 0.54
CA ASP A 55 4.86 -12.84 1.60
C ASP A 55 3.96 -12.43 2.77
N THR A 56 3.40 -13.42 3.47
CA THR A 56 2.49 -13.17 4.60
C THR A 56 3.12 -12.32 5.70
N ASP A 57 4.42 -12.50 5.96
CA ASP A 57 5.15 -11.71 6.97
C ASP A 57 5.24 -10.23 6.56
N ASP A 58 5.44 -9.95 5.27
CA ASP A 58 5.50 -8.59 4.74
C ASP A 58 4.12 -7.94 4.69
N ILE A 59 3.08 -8.72 4.39
CA ILE A 59 1.68 -8.26 4.52
C ILE A 59 1.43 -7.82 5.96
N ILE A 60 1.76 -8.65 6.95
CA ILE A 60 1.58 -8.32 8.38
C ILE A 60 2.43 -7.11 8.81
N ASP A 61 3.65 -6.96 8.28
CA ASP A 61 4.56 -5.84 8.60
C ASP A 61 4.16 -4.52 7.91
N PHE A 62 3.29 -4.57 6.89
CA PHE A 62 2.78 -3.40 6.17
C PHE A 62 1.79 -2.62 7.05
N SER A 63 2.37 -1.77 7.90
CA SER A 63 1.66 -1.03 8.96
C SER A 63 1.50 0.46 8.69
N SER A 64 2.14 1.00 7.66
CA SER A 64 2.03 2.41 7.27
C SER A 64 2.39 2.65 5.81
N TYR A 65 2.04 3.83 5.29
CA TYR A 65 2.41 4.27 3.94
C TYR A 65 3.93 4.25 3.73
N THR A 66 4.69 4.81 4.68
CA THR A 66 6.17 4.81 4.57
C THR A 66 6.73 3.40 4.65
N LYS A 67 6.20 2.57 5.55
CA LYS A 67 6.64 1.18 5.71
C LYS A 67 6.37 0.35 4.47
N GLY A 68 5.24 0.57 3.79
CA GLY A 68 4.93 -0.09 2.53
C GLY A 68 5.93 0.22 1.42
N ILE A 69 6.43 1.46 1.34
CA ILE A 69 7.52 1.81 0.40
C ILE A 69 8.79 1.02 0.71
N GLU A 70 9.14 0.85 1.98
CA GLU A 70 10.31 0.06 2.38
C GLU A 70 10.15 -1.42 2.02
N ILE A 71 8.96 -1.99 2.24
CA ILE A 71 8.63 -3.38 1.91
C ILE A 71 8.72 -3.60 0.40
N LEU A 72 8.15 -2.70 -0.41
CA LEU A 72 8.16 -2.79 -1.87
C LEU A 72 9.57 -2.83 -2.47
N LYS A 73 10.58 -2.25 -1.79
CA LYS A 73 11.98 -2.38 -2.22
C LYS A 73 12.49 -3.83 -2.17
N LYS A 74 11.99 -4.66 -1.25
CA LYS A 74 12.32 -6.10 -1.21
C LYS A 74 11.87 -6.83 -2.48
N TYR A 75 10.84 -6.31 -3.14
CA TYR A 75 10.27 -6.82 -4.39
C TYR A 75 10.82 -6.12 -5.63
N ASN A 76 11.98 -5.45 -5.53
CA ASN A 76 12.61 -4.67 -6.61
C ASN A 76 11.80 -3.48 -7.13
N VAL A 77 10.85 -2.96 -6.35
CA VAL A 77 10.12 -1.74 -6.68
C VAL A 77 10.79 -0.54 -6.02
N GLN A 78 11.37 0.36 -6.83
CA GLN A 78 11.99 1.60 -6.35
C GLN A 78 11.06 2.80 -6.54
N MET A 79 10.95 3.67 -5.54
CA MET A 79 10.14 4.88 -5.58
C MET A 79 11.03 6.06 -5.98
N ASP A 80 11.34 6.15 -7.28
CA ASP A 80 12.11 7.25 -7.87
C ASP A 80 11.21 8.40 -8.35
#